data_AF-A0A395JMA9-F1
#
_entry.id   AF-A0A395JMA9-F1
#
_cell.length_a   1.000
_cell.length_b   1.000
_cell.length_c   1.000
_cell.angle_alpha   90.00
_cell.angle_beta   90.00
_cell.angle_gamma   90.00
#
_symmetry.space_group_name_H-M   'P 1'
#
loop_
_entity.id
_entity.type
_entity.pdbx_description
1 polymer ?
#
loop_
_entity_poly.entity_id
_entity_poly.type
_entity_poly.pdbx_seq_one_letter_code
_entity_poly.pdbx_strand_id
1 'polypeptide(L)' 'MLEGILGILHLIIAIWAILSIVKSSATTGMKIIWVLLVLLLPLIGLIIWFLAGPKG' A
#
# COMPACT_ATOMS: atom_id res chain seq x y z
N MET A 1 11.45 9.97 -19.85
CA MET A 1 11.42 8.49 -19.89
C MET A 1 11.48 7.88 -18.49
N LEU A 2 12.39 8.34 -17.62
CA LEU A 2 12.51 7.83 -16.24
C LEU A 2 11.26 8.02 -15.38
N GLU A 3 10.59 9.18 -15.47
CA GLU A 3 9.34 9.50 -14.74
C GLU A 3 8.23 8.45 -14.92
N GLY A 4 8.06 7.94 -16.15
CA GLY A 4 7.04 6.92 -16.43
C GLY A 4 7.38 5.57 -15.81
N ILE A 5 8.65 5.21 -15.75
CA ILE A 5 9.13 3.96 -15.14
C ILE A 5 8.93 4.01 -13.63
N LEU A 6 9.27 5.14 -12.99
CA LEU A 6 9.08 5.33 -11.56
C LEU A 6 7.58 5.28 -11.17
N GLY A 7 6.71 5.88 -11.98
CA GLY A 7 5.26 5.80 -11.79
C GLY A 7 4.72 4.37 -11.88
N ILE A 8 5.21 3.57 -12.84
CA ILE A 8 4.82 2.16 -12.98
C ILE A 8 5.30 1.34 -11.77
N LEU A 9 6.55 1.53 -11.34
CA LEU A 9 7.10 0.84 -10.17
C LEU A 9 6.28 1.16 -8.91
N HIS A 10 5.95 2.44 -8.73
CA HIS A 10 5.10 2.88 -7.63
C HIS A 10 3.73 2.20 -7.66
N LEU A 11 3.08 2.12 -8.82
CA LEU A 11 1.80 1.43 -9.02
C LEU A 11 1.87 -0.05 -8.67
N ILE A 12 2.92 -0.75 -9.10
CA ILE A 12 3.12 -2.17 -8.78
C ILE A 12 3.21 -2.38 -7.26
N ILE A 13 3.98 -1.54 -6.57
CA ILE A 13 4.15 -1.63 -5.11
C ILE A 13 2.83 -1.27 -4.40
N ALA A 14 2.10 -0.26 -4.87
CA ALA A 14 0.79 0.12 -4.35
C ALA A 14 -0.22 -1.03 -4.45
N ILE A 15 -0.29 -1.70 -5.60
CA ILE A 15 -1.17 -2.86 -5.80
C ILE A 15 -0.78 -4.00 -4.86
N TRP A 16 0.52 -4.29 -4.75
CA TRP A 16 1.02 -5.32 -3.83
C TRP A 16 0.64 -5.02 -2.37
N ALA A 17 0.80 -3.77 -1.93
CA ALA A 17 0.40 -3.33 -0.60
C ALA A 17 -1.08 -3.54 -0.33
N ILE A 18 -1.94 -3.10 -1.25
CA ILE A 18 -3.40 -3.26 -1.14
C ILE A 18 -3.79 -4.74 -1.09
N LEU A 19 -3.22 -5.58 -1.95
CA LEU A 19 -3.49 -7.02 -1.93
C LEU A 19 -3.07 -7.66 -0.60
N SER A 20 -1.94 -7.25 -0.04
CA SER A 20 -1.47 -7.74 1.27
C SER A 20 -2.40 -7.30 2.41
N ILE A 21 -2.86 -6.05 2.41
CA ILE A 21 -3.82 -5.54 3.39
C ILE A 21 -5.15 -6.29 3.29
N VAL A 22 -5.69 -6.48 2.09
CA VAL A 22 -6.98 -7.14 1.88
C VAL A 22 -6.93 -8.62 2.30
N LYS A 23 -5.82 -9.30 2.03
CA LYS A 23 -5.62 -10.71 2.42
C LYS A 23 -5.34 -10.89 3.92
N SER A 24 -4.89 -9.83 4.60
CA SER A 24 -4.54 -9.89 6.02
C SER A 24 -5.67 -10.39 6.93
N SER A 25 -5.30 -10.95 8.09
CA SER A 25 -6.23 -11.28 9.19
C SER A 25 -6.77 -10.06 9.95
N ALA A 26 -6.44 -8.84 9.52
CA ALA A 26 -6.91 -7.61 10.15
C ALA A 26 -8.43 -7.45 10.01
N THR A 27 -9.05 -6.75 10.96
CA THR A 27 -10.48 -6.41 10.89
C THR A 27 -10.77 -5.53 9.68
N THR A 28 -12.01 -5.57 9.18
CA THR A 28 -12.41 -4.76 8.00
C THR A 28 -12.12 -3.27 8.17
N GLY A 29 -12.38 -2.71 9.35
CA GLY A 29 -12.07 -1.30 9.64
C GLY A 29 -10.58 -0.99 9.54
N MET A 30 -9.73 -1.88 10.05
CA MET A 30 -8.27 -1.74 9.96
C MET A 30 -7.79 -1.81 8.50
N LYS A 31 -8.35 -2.72 7.70
CA LYS A 31 -8.04 -2.82 6.26
C LYS A 31 -8.36 -1.52 5.52
N ILE A 32 -9.52 -0.93 5.80
CA ILE A 32 -9.93 0.34 5.18
C ILE A 32 -8.94 1.45 5.53
N ILE A 33 -8.55 1.60 6.80
CA ILE A 33 -7.59 2.62 7.24
C ILE A 33 -6.26 2.47 6.51
N TRP A 34 -5.74 1.24 6.40
CA TRP A 34 -4.47 0.98 5.72
C TRP A 34 -4.53 1.22 4.22
N VAL A 35 -5.62 0.83 3.55
CA VAL A 35 -5.82 1.12 2.13
C VAL A 35 -5.91 2.63 1.89
N LEU A 36 -6.68 3.36 2.71
CA LEU A 36 -6.77 4.81 2.62
C LEU A 36 -5.41 5.47 2.86
N LEU A 37 -4.62 5.00 3.83
CA LEU A 37 -3.29 5.52 4.10
C LEU A 37 -2.35 5.35 2.90
N VAL A 38 -2.35 4.19 2.24
CA VAL A 38 -1.53 3.93 1.04
C VAL A 38 -1.97 4.78 -0.15
N LEU A 39 -3.28 4.96 -0.35
CA LEU A 39 -3.82 5.71 -1.49
C LEU A 39 -3.68 7.23 -1.34
N LEU A 40 -3.89 7.75 -0.12
CA LEU A 40 -3.84 9.19 0.15
C LEU A 40 -2.41 9.70 0.35
N LEU A 41 -1.51 8.84 0.82
CA LEU A 41 -0.09 9.15 1.02
C LEU A 41 0.75 8.17 0.18
N PRO A 42 0.97 8.41 -1.13
CA PRO A 42 1.48 7.39 -2.03
C PRO A 42 2.85 6.86 -1.60
N LEU A 43 3.84 7.74 -1.44
CA LEU A 43 5.20 7.33 -1.04
C LEU A 43 5.28 7.02 0.46
N ILE A 44 4.81 7.94 1.30
CA ILE A 44 4.93 7.84 2.75
C ILE A 44 4.07 6.70 3.28
N GLY A 45 2.84 6.57 2.79
CA GLY A 45 1.92 5.51 3.18
C GLY A 45 2.42 4.13 2.78
N LEU A 46 3.06 4.01 1.61
CA LEU A 46 3.76 2.77 1.23
C LEU A 46 4.92 2.44 2.16
N ILE A 47 5.74 3.42 2.56
CA ILE A 47 6.84 3.22 3.51
C ILE A 47 6.30 2.77 4.87
N ILE A 48 5.29 3.47 5.40
CA ILE A 48 4.67 3.13 6.69
C ILE A 48 4.07 1.73 6.64
N TRP A 49 3.33 1.41 5.57
CA TRP A 49 2.77 0.07 5.38
C TRP A 49 3.86 -1.00 5.27
N PHE A 50 4.96 -0.71 4.57
CA PHE A 50 6.06 -1.65 4.47
C PHE A 50 6.71 -1.93 5.83
N LEU A 51 6.70 -0.98 6.76
CA LEU A 51 7.30 -1.16 8.08
C LEU A 51 6.32 -1.77 9.10
N ALA A 52 5.07 -1.29 9.13
CA ALA A 52 4.10 -1.58 10.20
C ALA A 52 2.72 -2.06 9.69
N GLY A 53 2.55 -2.13 8.37
CA GLY A 53 1.30 -2.53 7.76
C GLY A 53 0.96 -4.00 8.00
N PRO A 54 -0.34 -4.34 8.00
CA PRO A 54 -0.79 -5.72 8.14
C PRO A 54 -0.36 -6.50 6.91
N LYS A 55 0.34 -7.60 7.15
CA LYS A 55 0.84 -8.54 6.14
C LYS A 55 0.43 -9.94 6.59
N GLY A 56 0.00 -10.77 5.65
CA GLY A 56 -0.41 -12.16 5.90
C GLY A 56 -1.76 -12.47 5.29
#